data_AF-A0A1M3KYU5-F1
#
_entry.id   AF-A0A1M3KYU5-F1
#
_cell.length_a   1.000
_cell.length_b   1.000
_cell.length_c   1.000
_cell.angle_alpha   90.00
_cell.angle_beta   90.00
_cell.angle_gamma   90.00
#
_symmetry.space_group_name_H-M   'P 1'
#
loop_
_entity.id
_entity.type
_entity.pdbx_description
1 polymer ?
#
loop_
_entity_poly.entity_id
_entity_poly.type
_entity_poly.pdbx_seq_one_letter_code
_entity_poly.pdbx_strand_id
1 'polypeptide(L)'
;MITAPTSRIVSRTPVTLLDGRTATLVREKLPPGDGGVRRTLHIMRDLARRDAADDRIRSIVRRHRQGTAAGTARAAASDAYLQEIASKHRKGSSRETAYALWQFMVRNFPYVADPDDIEHVNAPVYTLTKTAPFPYRDCDDLTCAYAGLLTAAGIPNRFKVIAWRKTRPPRQYTHVYNEWYDTGTRRWVPVDIVMQRDGWNNERKPILRSETYPVLSRTEVGMRETLSDGAVGAAIDYEAIGKDILTRALPKPFGQGENIGKILQEHAVSICLGSVKAHLYAHRYKLMAIAGAGALLFATAGYVTAMATLPERARRRAA
;
A
#
# COMPACT_ATOMS: atom_id res chain seq x y z
N MET A 1 28.88 -10.02 9.35
CA MET A 1 27.64 -9.23 9.27
C MET A 1 27.32 -8.70 10.66
N ILE A 2 27.40 -7.39 10.88
CA ILE A 2 26.92 -6.80 12.14
C ILE A 2 25.40 -6.69 12.00
N THR A 3 24.66 -7.46 12.80
CA THR A 3 23.20 -7.34 12.86
C THR A 3 22.87 -5.93 13.30
N ALA A 4 22.19 -5.16 12.44
CA ALA A 4 21.79 -3.80 12.78
C ALA A 4 20.95 -3.83 14.07
N PRO A 5 21.19 -2.91 15.02
CA PRO A 5 20.44 -2.89 16.27
C PRO A 5 18.95 -2.77 15.97
N THR A 6 18.18 -3.75 16.42
CA THR A 6 16.73 -3.74 16.31
C THR A 6 16.16 -2.72 17.29
N SER A 7 15.22 -1.89 16.83
CA SER A 7 14.48 -1.00 17.71
C SER A 7 13.78 -1.78 18.82
N ARG A 8 13.73 -1.20 20.02
CA ARG A 8 13.08 -1.81 21.19
C ARG A 8 11.98 -0.89 21.72
N ILE A 9 10.77 -1.42 21.83
CA ILE A 9 9.68 -0.74 22.53
C ILE A 9 10.09 -0.61 24.01
N VAL A 10 10.12 0.62 24.50
CA VAL A 10 10.47 0.99 25.86
C VAL A 10 9.21 0.94 26.74
N SER A 11 8.11 1.51 26.27
CA SER A 11 6.85 1.50 27.00
C SER A 11 5.62 1.60 26.09
N ARG A 12 4.48 1.20 26.63
CA ARG A 12 3.15 1.44 26.08
C ARG A 12 2.30 2.04 27.18
N THR A 13 1.81 3.25 26.97
CA THR A 13 1.04 3.98 27.98
C THR A 13 -0.32 4.36 27.38
N PRO A 14 -1.44 3.99 28.01
CA PRO A 14 -2.73 4.51 27.57
C PRO A 14 -2.75 6.03 27.76
N VAL A 15 -3.26 6.74 26.77
CA VAL A 15 -3.42 8.20 26.80
C VAL A 15 -4.85 8.54 26.41
N THR A 16 -5.44 9.49 27.12
CA THR A 16 -6.77 10.01 26.79
C THR A 16 -6.63 11.07 25.71
N LEU A 17 -7.33 10.87 24.60
CA LEU A 17 -7.43 11.82 23.51
C LEU A 17 -8.35 12.99 23.89
N LEU A 18 -8.25 14.09 23.14
CA LEU A 18 -9.08 15.28 23.40
C LEU A 18 -10.59 15.03 23.25
N ASP A 19 -10.99 13.95 22.59
CA ASP A 19 -12.39 13.54 22.44
C ASP A 19 -12.83 12.45 23.45
N GLY A 20 -12.03 12.23 24.51
CA GLY A 20 -12.32 11.28 25.59
C GLY A 20 -12.02 9.81 25.25
N ARG A 21 -11.67 9.48 24.00
CA ARG A 21 -11.27 8.11 23.65
C ARG A 21 -9.86 7.80 24.16
N THR A 22 -9.54 6.52 24.33
CA THR A 22 -8.19 6.08 24.71
C THR A 22 -7.38 5.71 23.47
N ALA A 23 -6.11 6.14 23.44
CA ALA A 23 -5.09 5.67 22.51
C ALA A 23 -3.91 5.07 23.28
N THR A 24 -2.97 4.46 22.56
CA THR A 24 -1.73 3.96 23.15
C THR A 24 -0.55 4.78 22.66
N LEU A 25 0.11 5.49 23.57
CA LEU A 25 1.43 6.07 23.32
C LEU A 25 2.47 4.95 23.37
N VAL A 26 3.20 4.77 22.28
CA VAL A 26 4.30 3.80 22.19
C VAL A 26 5.61 4.57 22.21
N ARG A 27 6.45 4.33 23.21
CA ARG A 27 7.81 4.88 23.26
C ARG A 27 8.78 3.83 22.78
N GLU A 28 9.67 4.19 21.87
CA GLU A 28 10.61 3.28 21.24
C GLU A 28 12.03 3.87 21.27
N LYS A 29 13.02 3.04 21.58
CA LYS A 29 14.43 3.43 21.42
C LYS A 29 14.82 3.18 19.96
N LEU A 30 14.97 4.26 19.21
CA LEU A 30 15.36 4.21 17.80
C LEU A 30 16.85 3.82 17.64
N PRO A 31 17.20 3.07 16.58
CA PRO A 31 18.59 2.90 16.18
C PRO A 31 19.25 4.25 15.85
N PRO A 32 20.58 4.39 16.00
CA PRO A 32 21.26 5.63 15.62
C PRO A 32 21.27 5.84 14.09
N GLY A 33 21.40 7.11 13.68
CA GLY A 33 21.60 7.50 12.28
C GLY A 33 20.48 7.04 11.34
N ASP A 34 20.84 6.53 10.17
CA ASP A 34 19.87 6.10 9.14
C ASP A 34 18.95 4.97 9.61
N GLY A 35 19.39 4.15 10.56
CA GLY A 35 18.57 3.07 11.11
C GLY A 35 17.34 3.61 11.85
N GLY A 36 17.49 4.72 12.57
CA GLY A 36 16.40 5.45 13.21
C GLY A 36 15.42 5.98 12.18
N VAL A 37 15.93 6.68 11.16
CA VAL A 37 15.11 7.24 10.06
C VAL A 37 14.28 6.15 9.37
N ARG A 38 14.89 5.02 9.01
CA ARG A 38 14.16 3.90 8.38
C ARG A 38 13.11 3.30 9.30
N ARG A 39 13.38 3.25 10.61
CA ARG A 39 12.41 2.77 11.59
C ARG A 39 11.23 3.73 11.73
N THR A 40 11.48 5.04 11.80
CA THR A 40 10.42 6.07 11.79
C THR A 40 9.56 5.94 10.52
N LEU A 41 10.17 5.83 9.34
CA LEU A 41 9.44 5.64 8.06
C LEU A 41 8.59 4.36 8.04
N HIS A 42 9.07 3.28 8.67
CA HIS A 42 8.29 2.05 8.82
C HIS A 42 7.06 2.26 9.69
N ILE A 43 7.22 2.94 10.83
CA ILE A 43 6.12 3.29 11.74
C ILE A 43 5.10 4.18 11.02
N MET A 44 5.55 5.27 10.39
CA MET A 44 4.71 6.17 9.61
C MET A 44 3.92 5.41 8.54
N ARG A 45 4.57 4.48 7.83
CA ARG A 45 3.90 3.69 6.79
C ARG A 45 2.80 2.85 7.38
N ASP A 46 3.09 2.14 8.46
CA ASP A 46 2.13 1.23 9.07
C ASP A 46 0.93 2.01 9.65
N LEU A 47 1.18 3.19 10.24
CA LEU A 47 0.14 4.12 10.68
C LEU A 47 -0.71 4.65 9.50
N ALA A 48 -0.07 5.12 8.43
CA ALA A 48 -0.74 5.59 7.22
C ALA A 48 -1.64 4.52 6.60
N ARG A 49 -1.16 3.28 6.49
CA ARG A 49 -1.91 2.15 5.92
C ARG A 49 -3.06 1.71 6.82
N ARG A 50 -2.83 1.64 8.14
CA ARG A 50 -3.86 1.29 9.13
C ARG A 50 -4.99 2.31 9.10
N ASP A 51 -4.65 3.59 9.23
CA ASP A 51 -5.63 4.65 9.40
C ASP A 51 -6.34 5.01 8.08
N ALA A 52 -5.78 4.67 6.91
CA ALA A 52 -6.47 4.82 5.63
C ALA A 52 -7.80 4.02 5.54
N ALA A 53 -8.02 3.06 6.43
CA ALA A 53 -9.29 2.36 6.57
C ALA A 53 -10.31 3.07 7.48
N ASP A 54 -9.89 4.06 8.28
CA ASP A 54 -10.76 4.79 9.21
C ASP A 54 -11.81 5.62 8.46
N ASP A 55 -13.08 5.50 8.88
CA ASP A 55 -14.21 6.15 8.22
C ASP A 55 -14.14 7.67 8.23
N ARG A 56 -13.45 8.27 9.21
CA ARG A 56 -13.25 9.72 9.31
C ARG A 56 -12.27 10.21 8.26
N ILE A 57 -11.20 9.45 8.01
CA ILE A 57 -10.26 9.76 6.92
C ILE A 57 -10.95 9.56 5.57
N ARG A 58 -11.69 8.46 5.41
CA ARG A 58 -12.46 8.20 4.19
C ARG A 58 -13.54 9.25 3.92
N SER A 59 -14.18 9.80 4.96
CA SER A 59 -15.17 10.86 4.81
C SER A 59 -14.53 12.18 4.34
N ILE A 60 -13.33 12.52 4.83
CA ILE A 60 -12.53 13.63 4.29
C ILE A 60 -12.25 13.39 2.80
N VAL A 61 -11.73 12.21 2.44
CA VAL A 61 -11.43 11.87 1.04
C VAL A 61 -12.68 11.94 0.15
N ARG A 62 -13.82 11.38 0.58
CA ARG A 62 -15.08 11.45 -0.19
C ARG A 62 -15.53 12.89 -0.41
N ARG A 63 -15.49 13.73 0.63
CA ARG A 63 -15.83 15.16 0.51
C ARG A 63 -14.93 15.88 -0.49
N HIS A 64 -13.63 15.61 -0.49
CA HIS A 64 -12.70 16.25 -1.42
C HIS A 64 -12.76 15.67 -2.84
N ARG A 65 -13.14 14.40 -3.03
CA ARG A 65 -13.41 13.82 -4.35
C ARG A 65 -14.72 14.32 -4.98
N GLN A 66 -15.74 14.59 -4.15
CA GLN A 66 -17.05 15.07 -4.62
C GLN A 66 -17.07 16.60 -4.75
N GLY A 67 -16.45 17.30 -3.81
CA GLY A 67 -16.39 18.75 -3.73
C GLY A 67 -15.51 19.41 -4.79
N THR A 68 -14.62 18.66 -5.45
CA THR A 68 -13.92 19.10 -6.67
C THR A 68 -14.85 19.35 -7.86
N ALA A 69 -16.14 19.03 -7.74
CA ALA A 69 -17.14 19.43 -8.73
C ALA A 69 -17.72 20.84 -8.54
N ALA A 70 -17.79 21.35 -7.31
CA ALA A 70 -18.54 22.56 -6.96
C ALA A 70 -17.74 23.59 -6.14
N GLY A 71 -16.80 23.14 -5.30
CA GLY A 71 -15.95 23.99 -4.45
C GLY A 71 -14.69 24.50 -5.15
N THR A 72 -14.14 23.73 -6.09
CA THR A 72 -13.03 24.17 -6.96
C THR A 72 -13.44 25.35 -7.83
N ALA A 73 -14.70 25.46 -8.28
CA ALA A 73 -15.14 26.62 -9.07
C ALA A 73 -14.96 27.96 -8.33
N ARG A 74 -15.17 28.00 -7.00
CA ARG A 74 -14.98 29.22 -6.19
C ARG A 74 -13.51 29.48 -5.81
N ALA A 75 -12.72 28.44 -5.55
CA ALA A 75 -11.29 28.58 -5.23
C ALA A 75 -10.40 28.77 -6.48
N ALA A 76 -10.79 28.20 -7.62
CA ALA A 76 -10.11 28.31 -8.90
C ALA A 76 -10.30 29.69 -9.55
N ALA A 77 -11.32 30.46 -9.16
CA ALA A 77 -11.49 31.82 -9.65
C ALA A 77 -10.32 32.74 -9.26
N SER A 78 -9.54 32.41 -8.22
CA SER A 78 -8.41 33.21 -7.74
C SER A 78 -7.03 32.55 -7.90
N ASP A 79 -6.95 31.29 -8.33
CA ASP A 79 -5.69 30.56 -8.42
C ASP A 79 -5.48 30.02 -9.85
N ALA A 80 -4.58 30.67 -10.59
CA ALA A 80 -4.26 30.33 -11.98
C ALA A 80 -3.81 28.87 -12.13
N TYR A 81 -3.19 28.29 -11.09
CA TYR A 81 -2.78 26.90 -11.10
C TYR A 81 -3.96 25.93 -11.07
N LEU A 82 -5.02 26.28 -10.33
CA LEU A 82 -6.26 25.50 -10.32
C LEU A 82 -7.01 25.58 -11.65
N GLN A 83 -6.94 26.72 -12.34
CA GLN A 83 -7.52 26.86 -13.68
C GLN A 83 -6.76 25.99 -14.70
N GLU A 84 -5.42 25.94 -14.59
CA GLU A 84 -4.62 25.03 -15.39
C GLU A 84 -4.95 23.56 -15.07
N ILE A 85 -5.07 23.18 -13.79
CA ILE A 85 -5.44 21.81 -13.43
C ILE A 85 -6.82 21.46 -13.98
N ALA A 86 -7.81 22.32 -13.76
CA ALA A 86 -9.20 22.09 -14.16
C ALA A 86 -9.36 22.01 -15.69
N SER A 87 -8.57 22.77 -16.45
CA SER A 87 -8.60 22.75 -17.92
C SER A 87 -7.85 21.56 -18.54
N LYS A 88 -6.79 21.07 -17.89
CA LYS A 88 -5.93 20.01 -18.46
C LYS A 88 -6.22 18.60 -17.94
N HIS A 89 -6.92 18.46 -16.81
CA HIS A 89 -7.12 17.16 -16.19
C HIS A 89 -8.60 16.76 -16.15
N ARG A 90 -8.85 15.47 -16.36
CA ARG A 90 -10.18 14.89 -16.21
C ARG A 90 -10.67 15.11 -14.77
N LYS A 91 -11.90 15.60 -14.66
CA LYS A 91 -12.61 15.72 -13.38
C LYS A 91 -12.58 14.40 -12.62
N GLY A 92 -12.23 14.45 -11.34
CA GLY A 92 -12.06 13.28 -10.48
C GLY A 92 -10.73 12.53 -10.67
N SER A 93 -9.76 13.11 -11.39
CA SER A 93 -8.44 12.49 -11.53
C SER A 93 -7.70 12.36 -10.19
N SER A 94 -6.72 11.45 -10.15
CA SER A 94 -5.79 11.30 -9.04
C SER A 94 -5.08 12.61 -8.70
N ARG A 95 -4.71 13.39 -9.73
CA ARG A 95 -4.08 14.71 -9.59
C ARG A 95 -4.97 15.74 -8.92
N GLU A 96 -6.20 15.88 -9.38
CA GLU A 96 -7.16 16.81 -8.80
C GLU A 96 -7.47 16.43 -7.34
N THR A 97 -7.64 15.13 -7.07
CA THR A 97 -7.85 14.62 -5.72
C THR A 97 -6.65 14.89 -4.81
N ALA A 98 -5.43 14.56 -5.25
CA ALA A 98 -4.21 14.82 -4.49
C ALA A 98 -4.04 16.31 -4.19
N TYR A 99 -4.28 17.18 -5.18
CA TYR A 99 -4.21 18.62 -5.00
C TYR A 99 -5.22 19.15 -3.99
N ALA A 100 -6.48 18.70 -4.07
CA ALA A 100 -7.53 19.09 -3.13
C ALA A 100 -7.20 18.66 -1.69
N LEU A 101 -6.61 17.47 -1.52
CA LEU A 101 -6.15 16.96 -0.23
C LEU A 101 -4.95 17.76 0.31
N TRP A 102 -3.99 18.14 -0.56
CA TRP A 102 -2.87 19.00 -0.18
C TRP A 102 -3.36 20.37 0.29
N GLN A 103 -4.28 21.01 -0.46
CA GLN A 103 -4.87 22.29 -0.05
C GLN A 103 -5.59 22.18 1.29
N PHE A 104 -6.33 21.10 1.51
CA PHE A 104 -6.95 20.82 2.81
C PHE A 104 -5.90 20.76 3.92
N MET A 105 -4.80 20.04 3.71
CA MET A 105 -3.72 19.93 4.69
C MET A 105 -3.11 21.30 5.03
N VAL A 106 -2.64 22.04 4.01
CA VAL A 106 -1.97 23.33 4.20
C VAL A 106 -2.87 24.36 4.90
N ARG A 107 -4.18 24.36 4.64
CA ARG A 107 -5.12 25.32 5.25
C ARG A 107 -5.50 24.99 6.69
N ASN A 108 -5.48 23.71 7.08
CA ASN A 108 -6.10 23.28 8.33
C ASN A 108 -5.11 22.86 9.42
N PHE A 109 -3.85 22.59 9.06
CA PHE A 109 -2.85 22.03 9.96
C PHE A 109 -1.54 22.83 9.88
N PRO A 110 -1.40 23.88 10.70
CA PRO A 110 -0.15 24.62 10.78
C PRO A 110 0.94 23.75 11.40
N TYR A 111 2.17 23.98 10.94
CA TYR A 111 3.38 23.34 11.46
C TYR A 111 3.58 23.68 12.94
N VAL A 112 3.87 22.66 13.75
CA VAL A 112 4.25 22.80 15.15
C VAL A 112 5.43 21.87 15.38
N ALA A 113 6.60 22.44 15.67
CA ALA A 113 7.81 21.66 15.91
C ALA A 113 7.65 20.74 17.12
N ASP A 114 8.32 19.59 17.05
CA ASP A 114 8.57 18.76 18.22
C ASP A 114 9.52 19.47 19.22
N PRO A 115 9.52 19.06 20.51
CA PRO A 115 10.58 19.41 21.44
C PRO A 115 11.95 18.94 20.92
N ASP A 116 13.03 19.69 21.23
CA ASP A 116 14.37 19.46 20.68
C ASP A 116 14.96 18.05 20.96
N ASP A 117 14.46 17.36 21.98
CA ASP A 117 14.97 16.09 22.49
C ASP A 117 14.07 14.88 22.19
N ILE A 118 12.97 15.07 21.47
CA ILE A 118 11.96 14.02 21.23
C ILE A 118 11.57 14.01 19.75
N GLU A 119 11.79 12.87 19.07
CA GLU A 119 11.11 12.57 17.80
C GLU A 119 9.70 12.05 18.10
N HIS A 120 8.68 12.63 17.50
CA HIS A 120 7.30 12.26 17.76
C HIS A 120 6.46 12.12 16.48
N VAL A 121 5.94 10.92 16.25
CA VAL A 121 5.01 10.65 15.12
C VAL A 121 3.60 10.40 15.63
N ASN A 122 2.66 11.24 15.19
CA ASN A 122 1.24 11.05 15.33
C ASN A 122 0.68 10.12 14.25
N ALA A 123 -0.28 9.30 14.66
CA ALA A 123 -1.10 8.58 13.70
C ALA A 123 -1.95 9.56 12.86
N PRO A 124 -2.10 9.33 11.55
CA PRO A 124 -2.87 10.19 10.64
C PRO A 124 -4.23 10.59 11.19
N VAL A 125 -4.93 9.63 11.81
CA VAL A 125 -6.28 9.89 12.28
C VAL A 125 -6.32 10.95 13.37
N TYR A 126 -5.35 10.94 14.30
CA TYR A 126 -5.29 11.90 15.40
C TYR A 126 -4.88 13.30 14.93
N THR A 127 -3.96 13.37 13.95
CA THR A 127 -3.59 14.62 13.29
C THR A 127 -4.81 15.23 12.60
N LEU A 128 -5.50 14.43 11.76
CA LEU A 128 -6.62 14.90 10.93
C LEU A 128 -7.87 15.27 11.72
N THR A 129 -8.13 14.60 12.85
CA THR A 129 -9.25 14.95 13.74
C THR A 129 -8.89 15.99 14.79
N LYS A 130 -7.61 16.40 14.88
CA LYS A 130 -7.09 17.30 15.92
C LYS A 130 -7.37 16.77 17.33
N THR A 131 -7.29 15.45 17.50
CA THR A 131 -7.53 14.79 18.80
C THR A 131 -6.26 14.23 19.41
N ALA A 132 -5.10 14.46 18.79
CA ALA A 132 -3.82 14.03 19.31
C ALA A 132 -3.63 14.55 20.76
N PRO A 133 -3.07 13.74 21.66
CA PRO A 133 -2.82 14.15 23.04
C PRO A 133 -1.72 15.22 23.12
N PHE A 134 -0.85 15.27 22.12
CA PHE A 134 0.18 16.30 21.96
C PHE A 134 -0.16 17.18 20.77
N PRO A 135 0.07 18.51 20.86
CA PRO A 135 -0.26 19.44 19.78
C PRO A 135 0.80 19.51 18.68
N TYR A 136 1.85 18.68 18.74
CA TYR A 136 2.91 18.62 17.73
C TYR A 136 2.36 18.17 16.38
N ARG A 137 2.91 18.79 15.33
CA ARG A 137 2.52 18.64 13.92
C ARG A 137 3.70 19.05 13.05
N ASP A 138 4.81 18.34 13.21
CA ASP A 138 6.05 18.67 12.53
C ASP A 138 6.03 18.13 11.07
N CYS A 139 7.19 17.98 10.43
CA CYS A 139 7.27 17.45 9.07
C CYS A 139 6.82 15.99 8.94
N ASP A 140 7.06 15.13 9.92
CA ASP A 140 6.70 13.72 9.85
C ASP A 140 5.20 13.49 10.09
N ASP A 141 4.60 14.25 11.01
CA ASP A 141 3.19 14.20 11.36
C ASP A 141 2.29 14.56 10.18
N LEU A 142 2.58 15.73 9.58
CA LEU A 142 1.82 16.26 8.46
C LEU A 142 2.00 15.39 7.22
N THR A 143 3.20 14.87 7.02
CA THR A 143 3.51 13.95 5.93
C THR A 143 2.79 12.62 6.13
N CYS A 144 2.81 12.04 7.33
CA CYS A 144 2.13 10.80 7.64
C CYS A 144 0.61 10.94 7.47
N ALA A 145 0.03 12.05 7.94
CA ALA A 145 -1.38 12.36 7.74
C ALA A 145 -1.78 12.45 6.26
N TYR A 146 -0.97 13.14 5.45
CA TYR A 146 -1.21 13.25 4.01
C TYR A 146 -1.07 11.90 3.27
N ALA A 147 -0.08 11.07 3.65
CA ALA A 147 0.03 9.69 3.13
C ALA A 147 -1.20 8.84 3.47
N GLY A 148 -1.77 9.00 4.66
CA GLY A 148 -3.03 8.36 5.06
C GLY A 148 -4.19 8.75 4.15
N LEU A 149 -4.34 10.05 3.85
CA LEU A 149 -5.35 10.57 2.91
C LEU A 149 -5.15 10.02 1.49
N LEU A 150 -3.93 10.05 0.96
CA LEU A 150 -3.61 9.52 -0.38
C LEU A 150 -3.88 8.01 -0.47
N THR A 151 -3.47 7.25 0.55
CA THR A 151 -3.72 5.81 0.64
C THR A 151 -5.21 5.49 0.73
N ALA A 152 -5.98 6.27 1.50
CA ALA A 152 -7.44 6.16 1.56
C ALA A 152 -8.12 6.51 0.22
N ALA A 153 -7.51 7.43 -0.54
CA ALA A 153 -7.90 7.76 -1.91
C ALA A 153 -7.36 6.76 -2.96
N GLY A 154 -6.73 5.66 -2.57
CA GLY A 154 -6.17 4.69 -3.52
C GLY A 154 -5.10 5.27 -4.44
N ILE A 155 -4.48 6.39 -4.08
CA ILE A 155 -3.43 7.02 -4.87
C ILE A 155 -2.08 6.45 -4.42
N PRO A 156 -1.30 5.80 -5.32
CA PRO A 156 0.02 5.30 -4.95
C PRO A 156 0.89 6.43 -4.42
N ASN A 157 1.51 6.21 -3.27
CA ASN A 157 2.31 7.20 -2.57
C ASN A 157 3.49 6.57 -1.84
N ARG A 158 4.52 7.37 -1.59
CA ARG A 158 5.73 7.01 -0.88
C ARG A 158 6.24 8.19 -0.08
N PHE A 159 6.90 7.92 1.03
CA PHE A 159 7.68 8.94 1.72
C PHE A 159 9.00 9.18 0.99
N LYS A 160 9.50 10.40 1.07
CA LYS A 160 10.85 10.78 0.66
C LYS A 160 11.50 11.56 1.79
N VAL A 161 12.65 11.08 2.24
CA VAL A 161 13.51 11.78 3.19
C VAL A 161 14.66 12.43 2.45
N ILE A 162 15.03 13.65 2.85
CA ILE A 162 16.14 14.38 2.25
C ILE A 162 17.08 14.95 3.31
N ALA A 163 18.37 14.96 2.99
CA ALA A 163 19.35 15.80 3.65
C ALA A 163 19.54 17.04 2.77
N TRP A 164 19.21 18.23 3.30
CA TRP A 164 19.32 19.48 2.52
C TRP A 164 20.15 20.56 3.24
N ARG A 165 20.33 20.47 4.56
CA ARG A 165 21.13 21.43 5.33
C ARG A 165 22.62 21.08 5.26
N LYS A 166 23.42 21.95 4.62
CA LYS A 166 24.89 21.82 4.55
C LYS A 166 25.58 21.94 5.92
N THR A 167 24.93 22.60 6.89
CA THR A 167 25.48 22.91 8.21
C THR A 167 25.31 21.77 9.24
N ARG A 168 24.47 20.78 8.95
CA ARG A 168 24.38 19.56 9.76
C ARG A 168 25.50 18.61 9.29
N PRO A 169 25.97 17.67 10.14
CA PRO A 169 26.92 16.65 9.72
C PRO A 169 26.48 16.08 8.37
N PRO A 170 27.33 16.19 7.33
CA PRO A 170 26.92 15.86 5.98
C PRO A 170 26.37 14.43 5.98
N ARG A 171 25.11 14.27 5.54
CA ARG A 171 24.34 13.01 5.36
C ARG A 171 23.23 12.71 6.36
N GLN A 172 23.02 13.50 7.41
CA GLN A 172 21.82 13.32 8.25
C GLN A 172 20.57 13.78 7.48
N TYR A 173 19.54 12.94 7.42
CA TYR A 173 18.23 13.35 6.91
C TYR A 173 17.65 14.43 7.83
N THR A 174 17.11 15.49 7.24
CA THR A 174 16.63 16.68 7.96
C THR A 174 15.20 17.05 7.63
N HIS A 175 14.55 16.30 6.75
CA HIS A 175 13.20 16.57 6.30
C HIS A 175 12.57 15.34 5.67
N VAL A 176 11.26 15.19 5.83
CA VAL A 176 10.45 14.16 5.17
C VAL A 176 9.23 14.81 4.53
N TYR A 177 8.84 14.29 3.36
CA TYR A 177 7.62 14.68 2.64
C TYR A 177 7.09 13.50 1.83
N ASN A 178 5.95 13.68 1.16
CA ASN A 178 5.35 12.65 0.32
C ASN A 178 5.67 12.87 -1.16
N GLU A 179 5.76 11.78 -1.89
CA GLU A 179 5.59 11.76 -3.33
C GLU A 179 4.35 10.91 -3.65
N TRP A 180 3.51 11.39 -4.56
CA TRP A 180 2.40 10.61 -5.10
C TRP A 180 2.62 10.31 -6.58
N TYR A 181 2.05 9.22 -7.06
CA TYR A 181 2.20 8.81 -8.45
C TYR A 181 1.09 9.42 -9.31
N ASP A 182 1.47 10.37 -10.16
CA ASP A 182 0.58 10.94 -11.16
C ASP A 182 0.43 9.97 -12.33
N THR A 183 -0.74 9.35 -12.43
CA THR A 183 -1.05 8.41 -13.51
C THR A 183 -1.14 9.07 -14.88
N GLY A 184 -1.48 10.37 -14.94
CA GLY A 184 -1.55 11.11 -16.20
C GLY A 184 -0.16 11.41 -16.78
N THR A 185 0.78 11.81 -15.93
CA THR A 185 2.16 12.10 -16.37
C THR A 185 3.12 10.93 -16.18
N ARG A 186 2.68 9.85 -15.52
CA ARG A 186 3.45 8.65 -15.15
C ARG A 186 4.68 8.95 -14.30
N ARG A 187 4.63 10.02 -13.50
CA ARG A 187 5.75 10.52 -12.68
C ARG A 187 5.40 10.55 -11.19
N TRP A 188 6.42 10.44 -10.35
CA TRP A 188 6.31 10.76 -8.94
C TRP A 188 6.36 12.28 -8.77
N VAL A 189 5.37 12.85 -8.10
CA VAL A 189 5.24 14.30 -7.88
C VAL A 189 5.49 14.59 -6.40
N PRO A 190 6.50 15.42 -6.05
CA PRO A 190 6.76 15.78 -4.67
C PRO A 190 5.68 16.71 -4.13
N VAL A 191 5.28 16.48 -2.88
CA VAL A 191 4.33 17.31 -2.14
C VAL A 191 4.82 17.47 -0.70
N ASP A 192 5.22 18.69 -0.38
CA ASP A 192 5.72 19.08 0.95
C ASP A 192 4.71 19.97 1.67
N ILE A 193 4.03 19.43 2.69
CA ILE A 193 3.02 20.19 3.44
C ILE A 193 3.67 21.35 4.21
N VAL A 194 4.91 21.19 4.67
CA VAL A 194 5.62 22.17 5.50
C VAL A 194 6.04 23.39 4.67
N MET A 195 6.24 23.22 3.37
CA MET A 195 6.47 24.33 2.43
C MET A 195 5.19 25.11 2.08
N GLN A 196 4.04 24.77 2.69
CA GLN A 196 2.76 25.43 2.45
C GLN A 196 2.46 25.53 0.94
N ARG A 197 2.14 26.73 0.44
CA ARG A 197 1.82 27.00 -0.97
C ARG A 197 2.93 26.60 -1.94
N ASP A 198 4.19 26.69 -1.50
CA ASP A 198 5.36 26.38 -2.32
C ASP A 198 5.69 24.89 -2.36
N GLY A 199 4.94 24.05 -1.65
CA GLY A 199 5.22 22.62 -1.51
C GLY A 199 4.61 21.73 -2.58
N TRP A 200 3.74 22.27 -3.45
CA TRP A 200 3.10 21.47 -4.49
C TRP A 200 4.00 21.33 -5.72
N ASN A 201 4.33 20.08 -6.10
CA ASN A 201 5.24 19.77 -7.21
C ASN A 201 6.60 20.48 -7.11
N ASN A 202 7.04 20.70 -5.88
CA ASN A 202 8.29 21.36 -5.57
C ASN A 202 8.90 20.72 -4.32
N GLU A 203 10.22 20.78 -4.23
CA GLU A 203 10.98 20.20 -3.12
C GLU A 203 12.14 21.12 -2.77
N ARG A 204 12.58 21.09 -1.50
CA ARG A 204 13.70 21.91 -1.04
C ARG A 204 14.99 21.55 -1.80
N LYS A 205 15.78 22.57 -2.13
CA LYS A 205 17.07 22.44 -2.82
C LYS A 205 18.17 23.17 -2.03
N PRO A 206 19.44 22.70 -2.08
CA PRO A 206 19.90 21.49 -2.77
C PRO A 206 19.55 20.22 -1.99
N ILE A 207 19.33 19.10 -2.71
CA ILE A 207 19.20 17.77 -2.12
C ILE A 207 20.60 17.14 -2.13
N LEU A 208 21.21 17.00 -0.95
CA LEU A 208 22.53 16.39 -0.80
C LEU A 208 22.45 14.86 -0.80
N ARG A 209 21.33 14.34 -0.28
CA ARG A 209 21.03 12.91 -0.19
C ARG A 209 19.53 12.73 -0.09
N SER A 210 19.00 11.65 -0.67
CA SER A 210 17.61 11.27 -0.50
C SER A 210 17.43 9.76 -0.37
N GLU A 211 16.33 9.33 0.24
CA GLU A 211 15.85 7.94 0.23
C GLU A 211 14.33 7.97 0.12
N THR A 212 13.73 6.95 -0.51
CA THR A 212 12.27 6.84 -0.67
C THR A 212 11.75 5.56 -0.06
N TYR A 213 10.54 5.60 0.49
CA TYR A 213 9.94 4.48 1.21
C TYR A 213 8.47 4.30 0.81
N PRO A 214 8.11 3.20 0.09
CA PRO A 214 6.77 3.03 -0.44
C PRO A 214 5.73 2.83 0.66
N VAL A 215 4.58 3.50 0.52
CA VAL A 215 3.43 3.33 1.42
C VAL A 215 2.35 2.48 0.76
N LEU A 216 1.93 2.91 -0.42
CA LEU A 216 1.02 2.16 -1.28
C LEU A 216 1.66 2.06 -2.66
N SER A 217 1.99 0.85 -3.08
CA SER A 217 2.64 0.60 -4.36
C SER A 217 1.65 0.67 -5.52
N ARG A 218 2.17 0.94 -6.72
CA ARG A 218 1.38 0.91 -7.97
C ARG A 218 0.74 -0.46 -8.21
N THR A 219 1.47 -1.53 -7.92
CA THR A 219 1.00 -2.90 -8.09
C THR A 219 -0.18 -3.20 -7.18
N GLU A 220 -0.15 -2.73 -5.92
CA GLU A 220 -1.26 -2.89 -4.98
C GLU A 220 -2.52 -2.13 -5.42
N VAL A 221 -2.37 -0.97 -6.07
CA VAL A 221 -3.51 -0.23 -6.64
C VAL A 221 -4.08 -0.93 -7.87
N GLY A 222 -3.22 -1.33 -8.82
CA GLY A 222 -3.67 -2.04 -10.03
C GLY A 222 -4.39 -3.36 -9.71
N MET A 223 -3.93 -4.09 -8.69
CA MET A 223 -4.63 -5.28 -8.20
C MET A 223 -6.02 -4.95 -7.61
N ARG A 224 -6.19 -3.81 -6.92
CA ARG A 224 -7.49 -3.40 -6.38
C ARG A 224 -8.47 -2.98 -7.48
N GLU A 225 -8.02 -2.18 -8.45
CA GLU A 225 -8.87 -1.72 -9.56
C GLU A 225 -9.35 -2.91 -10.41
N THR A 226 -8.46 -3.86 -10.69
CA THR A 226 -8.82 -5.09 -11.43
C THR A 226 -9.88 -5.92 -10.67
N LEU A 227 -9.82 -5.95 -9.34
CA LEU A 227 -10.79 -6.67 -8.51
C LEU A 227 -12.11 -5.89 -8.32
N SER A 228 -12.08 -4.55 -8.31
CA SER A 228 -13.30 -3.73 -8.14
C SER A 228 -14.11 -3.60 -9.43
N ASP A 229 -13.44 -3.51 -10.58
CA ASP A 229 -14.08 -3.18 -11.85
C ASP A 229 -14.55 -4.43 -12.62
N GLY A 230 -14.20 -5.64 -12.16
CA GLY A 230 -14.45 -6.90 -12.89
C GLY A 230 -15.08 -8.06 -12.12
N ALA A 231 -15.35 -7.97 -10.80
CA ALA A 231 -15.68 -9.17 -10.01
C ALA A 231 -16.81 -9.01 -8.96
N VAL A 232 -17.75 -8.07 -9.16
CA VAL A 232 -19.01 -8.04 -8.37
C VAL A 232 -20.24 -8.38 -9.23
N GLY A 233 -20.07 -8.59 -10.54
CA GLY A 233 -21.19 -8.92 -11.45
C GLY A 233 -20.99 -10.17 -12.32
N ALA A 234 -19.76 -10.55 -12.64
CA ALA A 234 -19.45 -11.83 -13.25
C ALA A 234 -18.64 -12.63 -12.23
N ALA A 235 -19.19 -13.73 -11.72
CA ALA A 235 -18.36 -14.75 -11.11
C ALA A 235 -17.29 -15.09 -12.15
N ILE A 236 -16.03 -14.74 -11.88
CA ILE A 236 -14.92 -15.34 -12.61
C ILE A 236 -15.09 -16.82 -12.33
N ASP A 237 -15.54 -17.56 -13.34
CA ASP A 237 -15.75 -18.99 -13.23
C ASP A 237 -14.37 -19.66 -13.24
N TYR A 238 -13.72 -19.61 -12.07
CA TYR A 238 -12.45 -20.25 -11.82
C TYR A 238 -12.54 -21.77 -12.04
N GLU A 239 -13.75 -22.35 -11.99
CA GLU A 239 -13.99 -23.74 -12.36
C GLU A 239 -13.88 -23.93 -13.88
N ALA A 240 -14.46 -23.05 -14.70
CA ALA A 240 -14.30 -23.07 -16.16
C ALA A 240 -12.85 -22.81 -16.60
N ILE A 241 -12.16 -21.85 -15.97
CA ILE A 241 -10.74 -21.57 -16.26
C ILE A 241 -9.87 -22.77 -15.85
N GLY A 242 -10.13 -23.35 -14.67
CA GLY A 242 -9.44 -24.55 -14.21
C GLY A 242 -9.66 -25.75 -15.13
N LYS A 243 -10.90 -25.98 -15.60
CA LYS A 243 -11.24 -27.03 -16.57
C LYS A 243 -10.55 -26.81 -17.91
N ASP A 244 -10.51 -25.60 -18.44
CA ASP A 244 -9.84 -25.31 -19.72
C ASP A 244 -8.32 -25.55 -19.65
N ILE A 245 -7.66 -25.09 -18.59
CA ILE A 245 -6.23 -25.33 -18.38
C ILE A 245 -5.95 -26.84 -18.25
N LEU A 246 -6.75 -27.57 -17.46
CA LEU A 246 -6.57 -29.01 -17.28
C LEU A 246 -6.85 -29.79 -18.57
N THR A 247 -7.83 -29.38 -19.37
CA THR A 247 -8.16 -30.02 -20.64
C THR A 247 -7.05 -29.81 -21.68
N ARG A 248 -6.34 -28.68 -21.62
CA ARG A 248 -5.19 -28.38 -22.52
C ARG A 248 -3.88 -28.99 -22.06
N ALA A 249 -3.67 -29.12 -20.74
CA ALA A 249 -2.44 -29.63 -20.15
C ALA A 249 -2.38 -31.16 -20.11
N LEU A 250 -3.53 -31.85 -20.11
CA LEU A 250 -3.56 -33.30 -20.13
C LEU A 250 -3.45 -33.81 -21.59
N PRO A 251 -2.50 -34.71 -21.89
CA PRO A 251 -2.45 -35.34 -23.20
C PRO A 251 -3.75 -36.11 -23.45
N LYS A 252 -4.23 -36.10 -24.71
CA LYS A 252 -5.42 -36.85 -25.13
C LYS A 252 -5.32 -38.29 -24.65
N PRO A 253 -6.43 -38.91 -24.19
CA PRO A 253 -6.39 -40.23 -23.59
C PRO A 253 -5.73 -41.23 -24.53
N PHE A 254 -4.70 -41.91 -24.03
CA PHE A 254 -4.15 -43.10 -24.68
C PHE A 254 -5.25 -44.16 -24.78
N GLY A 255 -5.35 -44.77 -25.96
CA GLY A 255 -6.49 -45.58 -26.37
C GLY A 255 -6.88 -46.71 -25.41
N GLN A 256 -8.19 -46.99 -25.42
CA GLN A 256 -8.89 -48.18 -24.93
C GLN A 256 -8.76 -48.50 -23.44
N GLY A 257 -9.51 -47.75 -22.65
CA GLY A 257 -9.84 -48.03 -21.25
C GLY A 257 -10.76 -46.93 -20.71
N GLU A 258 -11.94 -46.76 -21.32
CA GLU A 258 -12.81 -45.57 -21.18
C GLU A 258 -13.21 -45.18 -19.75
N ASN A 259 -13.10 -46.08 -18.77
CA ASN A 259 -13.48 -45.79 -17.39
C ASN A 259 -12.35 -45.25 -16.49
N ILE A 260 -11.10 -45.72 -16.65
CA ILE A 260 -10.02 -45.33 -15.72
C ILE A 260 -9.49 -43.93 -16.03
N GLY A 261 -9.36 -43.58 -17.32
CA GLY A 261 -8.91 -42.24 -17.73
C GLY A 261 -9.85 -41.13 -17.27
N LYS A 262 -11.17 -41.37 -17.33
CA LYS A 262 -12.19 -40.43 -16.88
C LYS A 262 -12.18 -40.23 -15.36
N ILE A 263 -12.07 -41.32 -14.59
CA ILE A 263 -11.99 -41.26 -13.12
C ILE A 263 -10.72 -40.51 -12.67
N LEU A 264 -9.56 -40.78 -13.29
CA LEU A 264 -8.31 -40.09 -12.95
C LEU A 264 -8.35 -38.60 -13.33
N GLN A 265 -9.00 -38.25 -14.44
CA GLN A 265 -9.21 -36.87 -14.84
C GLN A 265 -10.14 -36.13 -13.88
N GLU A 266 -11.25 -36.75 -13.46
CA GLU A 266 -12.19 -36.18 -12.48
C GLU A 266 -11.55 -36.02 -11.10
N HIS A 267 -10.76 -37.00 -10.64
CA HIS A 267 -9.99 -36.89 -9.39
C HIS A 267 -8.89 -35.83 -9.46
N ALA A 268 -8.15 -35.72 -10.57
CA ALA A 268 -7.13 -34.69 -10.75
C ALA A 268 -7.76 -33.28 -10.76
N VAL A 269 -8.92 -33.11 -11.41
CA VAL A 269 -9.70 -31.87 -11.38
C VAL A 269 -10.16 -31.54 -9.96
N SER A 270 -10.69 -32.51 -9.23
CA SER A 270 -11.15 -32.33 -7.84
C SER A 270 -10.00 -31.94 -6.89
N ILE A 271 -8.84 -32.61 -6.99
CA ILE A 271 -7.65 -32.32 -6.17
C ILE A 271 -7.07 -30.93 -6.50
N CYS A 272 -6.99 -30.58 -7.80
CA CYS A 272 -6.55 -29.26 -8.23
C CYS A 272 -7.51 -28.16 -7.76
N LEU A 273 -8.82 -28.34 -7.90
CA LEU A 273 -9.83 -27.38 -7.45
C LEU A 273 -9.86 -27.25 -5.92
N GLY A 274 -9.70 -28.35 -5.18
CA GLY A 274 -9.56 -28.34 -3.73
C GLY A 274 -8.31 -27.58 -3.26
N SER A 275 -7.18 -27.78 -3.95
CA SER A 275 -5.93 -27.08 -3.67
C SER A 275 -6.01 -25.59 -4.00
N VAL A 276 -6.65 -25.23 -5.12
CA VAL A 276 -6.91 -23.83 -5.51
C VAL A 276 -7.86 -23.18 -4.52
N LYS A 277 -8.96 -23.83 -4.09
CA LYS A 277 -9.86 -23.30 -3.06
C LYS A 277 -9.15 -23.11 -1.72
N ALA A 278 -8.36 -24.08 -1.27
CA ALA A 278 -7.58 -23.98 -0.04
C ALA A 278 -6.51 -22.87 -0.12
N HIS A 279 -5.86 -22.70 -1.29
CA HIS A 279 -4.91 -21.60 -1.55
C HIS A 279 -5.58 -20.23 -1.62
N LEU A 280 -6.78 -20.13 -2.19
CA LEU A 280 -7.57 -18.89 -2.22
C LEU A 280 -8.06 -18.52 -0.81
N TYR A 281 -8.42 -19.52 0.01
CA TYR A 281 -8.73 -19.32 1.43
C TYR A 281 -7.50 -18.84 2.22
N ALA A 282 -6.32 -19.40 1.95
CA ALA A 282 -5.05 -18.95 2.51
C ALA A 282 -4.65 -17.55 2.00
N HIS A 283 -5.05 -17.17 0.78
CA HIS A 283 -4.81 -15.84 0.19
C HIS A 283 -5.50 -14.70 0.94
N ARG A 284 -6.57 -15.01 1.70
CA ARG A 284 -7.19 -14.07 2.65
C ARG A 284 -6.26 -13.73 3.84
N TYR A 285 -5.19 -14.50 4.03
CA TYR A 285 -4.17 -14.34 5.09
C TYR A 285 -2.72 -14.45 4.55
N LYS A 286 -2.27 -13.42 3.82
CA LYS A 286 -0.87 -13.07 3.44
C LYS A 286 -0.07 -14.03 2.52
N LEU A 287 0.82 -13.38 1.75
CA LEU A 287 1.55 -13.84 0.55
C LEU A 287 2.63 -14.92 0.79
N MET A 288 2.48 -16.07 0.11
CA MET A 288 3.57 -16.94 -0.42
C MET A 288 3.09 -17.83 -1.60
N ALA A 289 2.13 -17.38 -2.42
CA ALA A 289 1.35 -18.29 -3.26
C ALA A 289 1.97 -18.67 -4.63
N ILE A 290 2.72 -17.78 -5.29
CA ILE A 290 3.09 -18.00 -6.70
C ILE A 290 4.21 -19.03 -6.85
N ALA A 291 5.21 -19.03 -5.95
CA ALA A 291 6.27 -20.03 -5.96
C ALA A 291 5.77 -21.41 -5.49
N GLY A 292 4.85 -21.46 -4.52
CA GLY A 292 4.29 -22.70 -3.98
C GLY A 292 3.37 -23.43 -4.97
N ALA A 293 2.50 -22.70 -5.68
CA ALA A 293 1.64 -23.30 -6.69
C ALA A 293 2.44 -23.84 -7.89
N GLY A 294 3.49 -23.14 -8.31
CA GLY A 294 4.43 -23.63 -9.31
C GLY A 294 5.13 -24.91 -8.87
N ALA A 295 5.70 -24.92 -7.67
CA ALA A 295 6.40 -26.10 -7.12
C ALA A 295 5.47 -27.32 -6.96
N LEU A 296 4.23 -27.11 -6.52
CA LEU A 296 3.25 -28.19 -6.35
C LEU A 296 2.81 -28.77 -7.69
N LEU A 297 2.59 -27.93 -8.71
CA LEU A 297 2.27 -28.36 -10.07
C LEU A 297 3.44 -29.12 -10.71
N PHE A 298 4.67 -28.66 -10.53
CA PHE A 298 5.86 -29.37 -11.00
C PHE A 298 6.05 -30.72 -10.28
N ALA A 299 5.81 -30.77 -8.97
CA ALA A 299 5.90 -32.00 -8.19
C ALA A 299 4.82 -33.03 -8.58
N THR A 300 3.59 -32.58 -8.81
CA THR A 300 2.50 -33.47 -9.27
C THR A 300 2.72 -33.93 -10.71
N ALA A 301 3.19 -33.07 -11.61
CA ALA A 301 3.57 -33.48 -12.96
C ALA A 301 4.73 -34.50 -12.96
N GLY A 302 5.74 -34.27 -12.13
CA GLY A 302 6.85 -35.21 -11.93
C GLY A 302 6.39 -36.55 -11.36
N TYR A 303 5.51 -36.53 -10.36
CA TYR A 303 4.94 -37.73 -9.75
C TYR A 303 4.08 -38.54 -10.74
N VAL A 304 3.22 -37.89 -11.52
CA VAL A 304 2.40 -38.55 -12.55
C VAL A 304 3.28 -39.18 -13.64
N THR A 305 4.33 -38.48 -14.07
CA THR A 305 5.28 -38.99 -15.07
C THR A 305 6.06 -40.20 -14.53
N ALA A 306 6.52 -40.15 -13.28
CA ALA A 306 7.20 -41.26 -12.61
C ALA A 306 6.27 -42.47 -12.39
N MET A 307 5.00 -42.23 -12.08
CA MET A 307 4.02 -43.30 -11.93
C MET A 307 3.68 -43.97 -13.26
N ALA A 308 3.68 -43.20 -14.37
CA ALA A 308 3.40 -43.73 -15.72
C ALA A 308 4.49 -44.68 -16.23
N THR A 309 5.74 -44.56 -15.76
CA THR A 309 6.86 -45.42 -16.17
C THR A 309 6.99 -46.70 -15.33
N LEU A 310 6.21 -46.85 -14.25
CA LEU A 310 6.27 -48.05 -13.41
C LEU A 310 5.54 -49.25 -14.05
N PRO A 311 6.07 -50.48 -13.88
CA PRO A 311 5.38 -51.71 -14.25
C PRO A 311 4.00 -51.80 -13.58
N GLU A 312 3.01 -52.37 -14.27
CA GLU A 312 1.59 -52.32 -13.83
C GLU A 312 1.36 -52.90 -12.42
N ARG A 313 2.11 -53.95 -12.04
CA ARG A 313 2.07 -54.51 -10.68
C ARG A 313 2.54 -53.53 -9.60
N ALA A 314 3.48 -52.64 -9.91
CA ALA A 314 3.96 -51.61 -8.99
C ALA A 314 2.97 -50.44 -8.90
N ARG A 315 2.35 -50.04 -10.02
CA ARG A 315 1.28 -49.03 -10.03
C ARG A 315 0.08 -49.43 -9.16
N ARG A 316 -0.35 -50.70 -9.23
CA ARG A 316 -1.46 -51.22 -8.42
C ARG A 316 -1.17 -51.32 -6.92
N ARG A 317 0.10 -51.26 -6.52
CA ARG A 317 0.50 -51.23 -5.10
C ARG A 317 0.71 -49.82 -4.57
N ALA A 318 1.00 -48.86 -5.45
CA ALA A 318 1.27 -47.47 -5.11
C ALA A 318 0.04 -46.56 -5.20
N ALA A 319 -0.99 -46.97 -5.96
CA ALA A 319 -2.34 -46.41 -5.91
C ALA A 319 -3.13 -46.99 -4.73
#